data_AF-A0A8H3M9K5-F1
#
_entry.id   AF-A0A8H3M9K5-F1
#
_cell.length_a   1.000
_cell.length_b   1.000
_cell.length_c   1.000
_cell.angle_alpha   90.00
_cell.angle_beta   90.00
_cell.angle_gamma   90.00
#
_symmetry.space_group_name_H-M   'P 1'
#
loop_
_entity.id
_entity.type
_entity.pdbx_description
1 polymer ?
#
loop_
_entity_poly.entity_id
_entity_poly.type
_entity_poly.pdbx_seq_one_letter_code
_entity_poly.pdbx_strand_id
1 'polypeptide(L)'
;MGTARAIVASGDDGTARAIVASGDDGTARAIVASGDDGIARTVVCYGDDGTARTIVDSGDGVIARAIVASGDGGIARAIVASGDDGTTRTVVASGDDGTARAIVASGDDGTARAIVASGDGGIARAIVTSGDEGTTRTVVASGD
;
A
#
# COMPACT_ATOMS: atom_id res chain seq x y z
N MET A 1 16.95 10.02 -13.64
CA MET A 1 15.56 10.06 -13.13
C MET A 1 14.63 9.22 -13.99
N GLY A 2 14.28 8.03 -13.50
CA GLY A 2 13.34 7.12 -14.15
C GLY A 2 11.91 7.32 -13.63
N THR A 3 10.91 7.05 -14.47
CA THR A 3 9.52 6.94 -14.03
C THR A 3 8.92 5.62 -14.50
N ALA A 4 8.25 4.92 -13.58
CA ALA A 4 7.54 3.69 -13.88
C ALA A 4 6.09 3.82 -13.40
N ARG A 5 5.12 3.42 -14.24
CA ARG A 5 3.70 3.55 -13.92
C ARG A 5 2.89 2.34 -14.38
N ALA A 6 1.97 1.89 -13.54
CA ALA A 6 0.90 0.96 -13.91
C ALA A 6 -0.47 1.48 -13.47
N ILE A 7 -1.49 1.20 -14.29
CA ILE A 7 -2.91 1.33 -13.94
C ILE A 7 -3.56 0.01 -14.31
N VAL A 8 -4.22 -0.64 -13.35
CA VAL A 8 -4.85 -1.95 -13.56
C VAL A 8 -6.26 -1.91 -12.97
N ALA A 9 -7.22 -2.46 -13.71
CA ALA A 9 -8.60 -2.59 -13.24
C ALA A 9 -9.13 -3.99 -13.57
N SER A 10 -9.94 -4.56 -12.69
CA SER A 10 -10.77 -5.73 -12.97
C SER A 10 -12.21 -5.46 -12.54
N GLY A 11 -13.16 -6.11 -13.20
CA GLY A 11 -14.56 -6.14 -12.74
C GLY A 11 -14.74 -7.09 -11.56
N ASP A 12 -16.00 -7.39 -11.26
CA ASP A 12 -16.43 -8.28 -10.17
C ASP A 12 -15.89 -9.70 -10.38
N ASP A 13 -15.63 -10.41 -9.28
CA ASP A 13 -14.92 -11.69 -9.20
C ASP A 13 -13.50 -11.65 -9.82
N GLY A 14 -13.04 -10.46 -10.19
CA GLY A 14 -11.85 -10.25 -10.98
C GLY A 14 -10.55 -10.29 -10.17
N THR A 15 -9.44 -10.39 -10.90
CA THR A 15 -8.11 -10.24 -10.30
C THR A 15 -7.36 -9.08 -10.93
N ALA A 16 -7.09 -8.03 -10.16
CA ALA A 16 -6.27 -6.91 -10.57
C ALA A 16 -4.85 -7.03 -9.98
N ARG A 17 -3.82 -7.00 -10.84
CA ARG A 17 -2.42 -7.18 -10.43
C ARG A 17 -1.48 -6.19 -11.07
N ALA A 18 -0.71 -5.48 -10.25
CA ALA A 18 0.36 -4.59 -10.70
C ALA A 18 1.68 -4.88 -9.98
N ILE A 19 2.77 -4.88 -10.75
CA ILE A 19 4.14 -4.90 -10.23
C ILE A 19 4.89 -3.76 -10.92
N VAL A 20 5.45 -2.84 -10.15
CA VAL A 20 6.17 -1.68 -10.66
C VAL A 20 7.49 -1.54 -9.91
N ALA A 21 8.59 -1.43 -10.65
CA ALA A 21 9.93 -1.24 -10.12
C ALA A 21 10.65 -0.16 -10.92
N SER A 22 11.55 0.58 -10.27
CA SER A 22 12.45 1.54 -10.93
C SER A 22 13.73 1.73 -10.10
N GLY A 23 14.84 2.08 -10.76
CA GLY A 23 16.14 2.37 -10.12
C GLY A 23 16.17 3.76 -9.48
N ASP A 24 17.31 4.29 -9.06
CA ASP A 24 17.41 5.45 -8.15
C ASP A 24 16.89 6.80 -8.71
N ASP A 25 16.71 7.80 -7.83
CA ASP A 25 16.39 9.20 -8.17
C ASP A 25 15.13 9.40 -9.03
N GLY A 26 13.96 8.93 -8.61
CA GLY A 26 12.75 9.11 -9.41
C GLY A 26 11.48 8.52 -8.81
N THR A 27 10.58 7.99 -9.64
CA THR A 27 9.23 7.65 -9.16
C THR A 27 8.63 6.38 -9.77
N ALA A 28 8.16 5.47 -8.91
CA ALA A 28 7.31 4.33 -9.28
C ALA A 28 5.89 4.53 -8.74
N ARG A 29 4.87 4.31 -9.60
CA ARG A 29 3.46 4.47 -9.23
C ARG A 29 2.59 3.33 -9.73
N ALA A 30 1.71 2.83 -8.87
CA ALA A 30 0.64 1.94 -9.26
C ALA A 30 -0.72 2.46 -8.79
N ILE A 31 -1.73 2.32 -9.65
CA ILE A 31 -3.14 2.48 -9.30
C ILE A 31 -3.82 1.16 -9.65
N VAL A 32 -4.50 0.56 -8.68
CA VAL A 32 -5.20 -0.71 -8.87
C VAL A 32 -6.64 -0.57 -8.40
N ALA A 33 -7.58 -0.94 -9.26
CA ALA A 33 -9.00 -1.00 -8.97
C ALA A 33 -9.52 -2.44 -9.12
N SER A 34 -10.41 -2.88 -8.24
CA SER A 34 -11.14 -4.14 -8.39
C SER A 34 -12.61 -3.92 -8.05
N GLY A 35 -13.51 -4.50 -8.87
CA GLY A 35 -14.90 -4.71 -8.48
C GLY A 35 -15.03 -5.72 -7.33
N ASP A 36 -16.26 -6.09 -7.03
CA ASP A 36 -16.63 -6.85 -5.83
C ASP A 36 -16.13 -8.31 -5.88
N ASP A 37 -16.02 -8.94 -4.71
CA ASP A 37 -15.68 -10.37 -4.53
C ASP A 37 -14.37 -10.83 -5.20
N GLY A 38 -13.50 -9.87 -5.51
CA GLY A 38 -12.27 -10.07 -6.26
C GLY A 38 -10.99 -10.09 -5.42
N ILE A 39 -9.87 -9.97 -6.14
CA ILE A 39 -8.53 -9.89 -5.55
C ILE A 39 -7.74 -8.75 -6.19
N ALA A 40 -7.30 -7.80 -5.38
CA ALA A 40 -6.37 -6.75 -5.77
C ALA A 40 -4.98 -7.01 -5.16
N ARG A 41 -3.92 -7.07 -5.99
CA ARG A 41 -2.53 -7.23 -5.51
C ARG A 41 -1.57 -6.27 -6.18
N THR A 42 -0.82 -5.55 -5.37
CA THR A 42 0.13 -4.55 -5.86
C THR A 42 1.47 -4.64 -5.15
N VAL A 43 2.54 -4.60 -5.93
CA VAL A 43 3.91 -4.44 -5.42
C VAL A 43 4.55 -3.26 -6.14
N VAL A 44 5.00 -2.26 -5.38
CA VAL A 44 5.75 -1.12 -5.91
C VAL A 44 7.03 -0.97 -5.13
N CYS A 45 8.17 -1.07 -5.81
CA CYS A 45 9.48 -0.83 -5.23
C CYS A 45 10.23 0.28 -5.97
N TYR A 46 11.07 0.97 -5.24
CA TYR A 46 11.98 1.97 -5.76
C TYR A 46 13.33 1.89 -5.04
N GLY A 47 14.40 2.28 -5.73
CA GLY A 47 15.74 2.43 -5.15
C GLY A 47 15.88 3.63 -4.20
N ASP A 48 17.12 4.08 -4.01
CA ASP A 48 17.46 5.16 -3.09
C ASP A 48 16.98 6.53 -3.61
N ASP A 49 16.75 7.45 -2.68
CA ASP A 49 16.31 8.84 -2.90
C ASP A 49 15.03 8.99 -3.75
N GLY A 50 14.31 7.89 -3.95
CA GLY A 50 13.17 7.85 -4.84
C GLY A 50 11.83 7.74 -4.15
N THR A 51 10.78 7.62 -4.96
CA THR A 51 9.41 7.68 -4.49
C THR A 51 8.58 6.52 -5.04
N ALA A 52 8.14 5.63 -4.15
CA ALA A 52 7.18 4.58 -4.42
C ALA A 52 5.78 4.99 -3.93
N ARG A 53 4.78 5.00 -4.83
CA ARG A 53 3.38 5.31 -4.45
C ARG A 53 2.41 4.28 -4.99
N THR A 54 1.49 3.84 -4.13
CA THR A 54 0.39 2.95 -4.52
C THR A 54 -0.93 3.50 -4.05
N ILE A 55 -1.94 3.40 -4.92
CA ILE A 55 -3.35 3.51 -4.57
C ILE A 55 -4.01 2.19 -4.97
N VAL A 56 -4.70 1.56 -4.02
CA VAL A 56 -5.60 0.45 -4.28
C VAL A 56 -6.98 0.85 -3.77
N ASP A 57 -7.97 0.72 -4.64
CA ASP A 57 -9.37 0.94 -4.35
C ASP A 57 -10.13 -0.32 -4.76
N SER A 58 -10.99 -0.85 -3.90
CA SER A 58 -11.59 -2.16 -4.09
C SER A 58 -13.00 -2.19 -3.56
N GLY A 59 -13.88 -2.87 -4.29
CA GLY A 59 -15.26 -3.11 -3.90
C GLY A 59 -15.42 -4.02 -2.68
N ASP A 60 -16.65 -4.45 -2.45
CA ASP A 60 -17.06 -5.28 -1.31
C ASP A 60 -16.51 -6.71 -1.45
N GLY A 61 -16.26 -7.38 -0.33
CA GLY A 61 -15.73 -8.76 -0.29
C GLY A 61 -14.30 -8.93 -0.82
N VAL A 62 -13.65 -7.86 -1.30
CA VAL A 62 -12.33 -7.95 -1.96
C VAL A 62 -11.20 -8.21 -0.95
N ILE A 63 -10.27 -9.08 -1.36
CA ILE A 63 -8.98 -9.22 -0.68
C ILE A 63 -7.94 -8.31 -1.35
N ALA A 64 -7.68 -7.15 -0.73
CA ALA A 64 -6.68 -6.19 -1.17
C ALA A 64 -5.33 -6.40 -0.47
N ARG A 65 -4.24 -6.49 -1.25
CA ARG A 65 -2.86 -6.58 -0.73
C ARG A 65 -1.93 -5.60 -1.42
N ALA A 66 -1.22 -4.79 -0.64
CA ALA A 66 -0.22 -3.87 -1.16
C ALA A 66 1.11 -3.99 -0.42
N ILE A 67 2.21 -3.99 -1.19
CA ILE A 67 3.57 -3.86 -0.68
C ILE A 67 4.19 -2.66 -1.38
N VAL A 68 4.67 -1.70 -0.58
CA VAL A 68 5.33 -0.49 -1.10
C VAL A 68 6.65 -0.29 -0.38
N ALA A 69 7.74 -0.20 -1.14
CA ALA A 69 9.08 -0.04 -0.57
C ALA A 69 9.89 1.03 -1.32
N SER A 70 10.73 1.74 -0.59
CA SER A 70 11.77 2.62 -1.14
C SER A 70 13.08 2.37 -0.40
N GLY A 71 14.20 2.66 -1.06
CA GLY A 71 15.54 2.63 -0.45
C GLY A 71 15.78 3.78 0.55
N ASP A 72 17.06 4.02 0.84
CA ASP A 72 17.51 5.06 1.79
C ASP A 72 17.19 6.46 1.24
N GLY A 73 16.87 7.42 2.12
CA GLY A 73 16.38 8.75 1.75
C GLY A 73 15.03 8.75 1.01
N GLY A 74 14.46 7.56 0.76
CA GLY A 74 13.31 7.34 -0.10
C GLY A 74 11.97 7.64 0.56
N ILE A 75 10.91 7.65 -0.26
CA ILE A 75 9.53 7.87 0.18
C ILE A 75 8.65 6.74 -0.32
N ALA A 76 8.15 5.92 0.61
CA ALA A 76 7.16 4.89 0.36
C ALA A 76 5.78 5.31 0.88
N ARG A 77 4.76 5.31 0.00
CA ARG A 77 3.39 5.66 0.36
C ARG A 77 2.36 4.70 -0.21
N ALA A 78 1.43 4.27 0.64
CA ALA A 78 0.28 3.47 0.24
C ALA A 78 -1.04 4.08 0.75
N ILE A 79 -2.04 4.08 -0.11
CA ILE A 79 -3.45 4.25 0.26
C ILE A 79 -4.18 3.01 -0.25
N VAL A 80 -4.82 2.27 0.66
CA VAL A 80 -5.44 0.98 0.33
C VAL A 80 -6.79 0.93 1.03
N ALA A 81 -7.85 0.78 0.25
CA ALA A 81 -9.22 0.69 0.74
C ALA A 81 -9.92 -0.51 0.10
N SER A 82 -10.79 -1.14 0.89
CA SER A 82 -11.78 -2.12 0.43
C SER A 82 -13.15 -1.74 0.99
N GLY A 83 -14.20 -2.16 0.30
CA GLY A 83 -15.59 -2.05 0.77
C GLY A 83 -15.90 -2.96 1.97
N ASP A 84 -17.18 -3.22 2.17
CA ASP A 84 -17.73 -4.03 3.25
C ASP A 84 -17.27 -5.49 3.08
N ASP A 85 -17.16 -6.23 4.19
CA ASP A 85 -16.61 -7.61 4.24
C ASP A 85 -15.18 -7.76 3.68
N GLY A 86 -14.55 -6.65 3.27
CA GLY A 86 -13.25 -6.63 2.63
C GLY A 86 -12.12 -6.99 3.58
N THR A 87 -11.02 -7.50 3.02
CA THR A 87 -9.79 -7.69 3.77
C THR A 87 -8.64 -6.94 3.12
N THR A 88 -8.18 -5.90 3.80
CA THR A 88 -7.04 -5.11 3.37
C THR A 88 -5.78 -5.43 4.20
N ARG A 89 -4.68 -5.73 3.51
CA ARG A 89 -3.34 -5.93 4.11
C ARG A 89 -2.26 -5.13 3.39
N THR A 90 -1.60 -4.25 4.13
CA THR A 90 -0.61 -3.32 3.57
C THR A 90 0.70 -3.40 4.32
N VAL A 91 1.81 -3.45 3.57
CA VAL A 91 3.16 -3.29 4.10
C VAL A 91 3.81 -2.10 3.40
N VAL A 92 4.30 -1.14 4.18
CA VAL A 92 5.04 0.02 3.67
C VAL A 92 6.38 0.12 4.40
N ALA A 93 7.46 0.19 3.65
CA ALA A 93 8.80 0.28 4.20
C ALA A 93 9.64 1.34 3.49
N SER A 94 10.53 2.00 4.22
CA SER A 94 11.60 2.82 3.67
C SER A 94 12.92 2.48 4.35
N GLY A 95 14.04 2.73 3.67
CA GLY A 95 15.37 2.65 4.26
C GLY A 95 15.66 3.73 5.29
N ASP A 96 16.94 3.91 5.59
CA ASP A 96 17.45 4.93 6.52
C ASP A 96 17.15 6.34 5.99
N ASP A 97 16.92 7.29 6.90
CA ASP A 97 16.45 8.65 6.61
C ASP A 97 15.16 8.73 5.75
N GLY A 98 14.51 7.59 5.55
CA GLY A 98 13.37 7.43 4.66
C GLY A 98 12.05 7.84 5.29
N THR A 99 10.99 7.82 4.48
CA THR A 99 9.62 8.05 4.94
C THR A 99 8.68 6.97 4.45
N ALA A 100 8.11 6.21 5.38
CA ALA A 100 7.06 5.23 5.14
C ALA A 100 5.71 5.71 5.65
N ARG A 101 4.68 5.76 4.78
CA ARG A 101 3.32 6.14 5.18
C ARG A 101 2.26 5.21 4.60
N ALA A 102 1.33 4.78 5.43
CA ALA A 102 0.15 4.02 5.01
C ALA A 102 -1.14 4.66 5.50
N ILE A 103 -2.15 4.69 4.63
CA ILE A 103 -3.55 4.84 4.99
C ILE A 103 -4.25 3.56 4.54
N VAL A 104 -4.91 2.88 5.48
CA VAL A 104 -5.52 1.58 5.25
C VAL A 104 -6.93 1.58 5.82
N ALA A 105 -7.91 1.27 4.97
CA ALA A 105 -9.31 1.24 5.37
C ALA A 105 -10.00 -0.04 4.88
N SER A 106 -11.03 -0.45 5.60
CA SER A 106 -12.04 -1.39 5.14
C SER A 106 -13.42 -0.87 5.53
N GLY A 107 -14.47 -1.27 4.81
CA GLY A 107 -15.87 -1.03 5.17
C GLY A 107 -16.31 -1.78 6.43
N ASP A 108 -17.62 -1.86 6.61
CA ASP A 108 -18.28 -2.59 7.70
C ASP A 108 -17.95 -4.08 7.60
N ASP A 109 -17.87 -4.77 8.74
CA ASP A 109 -17.44 -6.19 8.88
C ASP A 109 -16.01 -6.49 8.32
N GLY A 110 -15.33 -5.46 7.83
CA GLY A 110 -14.07 -5.56 7.15
C GLY A 110 -12.85 -5.68 8.07
N THR A 111 -11.74 -6.11 7.50
CA THR A 111 -10.45 -6.21 8.21
C THR A 111 -9.39 -5.34 7.56
N ALA A 112 -8.87 -4.35 8.30
CA ALA A 112 -7.78 -3.49 7.86
C ALA A 112 -6.48 -3.76 8.63
N ARG A 113 -5.39 -4.06 7.92
CA ARG A 113 -4.07 -4.31 8.54
C ARG A 113 -2.95 -3.55 7.88
N ALA A 114 -2.11 -2.91 8.69
CA ALA A 114 -0.92 -2.21 8.21
C ALA A 114 0.34 -2.61 9.01
N ILE A 115 1.44 -2.78 8.29
CA ILE A 115 2.80 -2.78 8.85
C ILE A 115 3.55 -1.64 8.17
N VAL A 116 4.05 -0.69 8.95
CA VAL A 116 4.77 0.47 8.43
C VAL A 116 6.11 0.60 9.15
N ALA A 117 7.20 0.62 8.40
CA ALA A 117 8.55 0.67 8.95
C ALA A 117 9.43 1.69 8.22
N SER A 118 10.34 2.34 8.94
CA SER A 118 11.45 3.10 8.36
C SER A 118 12.74 2.75 9.09
N GLY A 119 13.87 2.83 8.39
CA GLY A 119 15.21 2.67 8.98
C GLY A 119 15.60 3.80 9.94
N ASP A 120 16.88 3.83 10.31
CA ASP A 120 17.46 4.78 11.27
C ASP A 120 17.28 6.21 10.76
N GLY A 121 16.96 7.16 11.64
CA GLY A 121 16.62 8.54 11.24
C GLY A 121 15.32 8.70 10.43
N GLY A 122 14.64 7.61 10.12
CA GLY A 122 13.46 7.56 9.26
C GLY A 122 12.13 7.82 9.98
N ILE A 123 11.07 8.04 9.18
CA ILE A 123 9.72 8.34 9.67
C ILE A 123 8.73 7.29 9.20
N ALA A 124 8.10 6.60 10.15
CA ALA A 124 7.00 5.68 9.89
C ALA A 124 5.66 6.23 10.43
N ARG A 125 4.60 6.22 9.61
CA ARG A 125 3.24 6.63 10.02
C ARG A 125 2.17 5.76 9.40
N ALA A 126 1.19 5.35 10.20
CA ALA A 126 0.04 4.60 9.73
C ALA A 126 -1.27 5.23 10.23
N ILE A 127 -2.28 5.24 9.37
CA ILE A 127 -3.68 5.44 9.73
C ILE A 127 -4.40 4.18 9.29
N VAL A 128 -5.09 3.52 10.23
CA VAL A 128 -5.82 2.27 9.95
C VAL A 128 -7.20 2.36 10.56
N THR A 129 -8.22 2.16 9.75
CA THR A 129 -9.63 2.25 10.14
C THR A 129 -10.43 1.08 9.56
N SER A 130 -11.55 0.75 10.21
CA SER A 130 -12.58 -0.15 9.69
C SER A 130 -13.95 0.44 9.99
N GLY A 131 -14.97 0.01 9.25
CA GLY A 131 -16.37 0.30 9.55
C GLY A 131 -16.88 -0.42 10.80
N ASP A 132 -18.20 -0.37 10.99
CA ASP A 132 -18.89 -1.04 12.09
C ASP A 132 -18.61 -2.55 12.07
N GLU A 133 -18.47 -3.15 13.25
CA GLU A 133 -18.11 -4.57 13.45
C GLU A 133 -16.76 -5.02 12.83
N GLY A 134 -16.07 -4.13 12.12
CA GLY A 134 -14.76 -4.38 11.52
C GLY A 134 -13.61 -4.44 12.52
N THR A 135 -12.46 -4.93 12.04
CA THR A 135 -11.25 -5.05 12.86
C THR A 135 -10.04 -4.34 12.25
N THR A 136 -9.21 -3.76 13.11
CA THR A 136 -7.95 -3.12 12.71
C THR A 136 -6.75 -3.76 13.39
N ARG A 137 -5.61 -3.80 12.69
CA ARG A 137 -4.30 -4.11 13.28
C ARG A 137 -3.20 -3.28 12.65
N THR A 138 -2.39 -2.65 13.50
CA THR A 138 -1.33 -1.75 13.06
C THR A 138 -0.03 -2.07 13.78
N VAL A 139 1.06 -2.14 13.02
CA VAL A 139 2.43 -2.13 13.54
C VAL A 139 3.16 -0.96 12.88
N VAL A 140 3.76 -0.09 13.70
CA VAL A 140 4.57 1.03 13.23
C VAL A 140 5.92 0.97 13.93
N ALA A 141 7.01 1.05 13.17
CA ALA A 141 8.38 1.06 13.68
C ALA A 141 9.23 2.10 12.92
N SER A 142 10.12 2.78 13.61
CA SER A 142 11.13 3.68 13.05
C SER A 142 12.45 3.36 13.74
N GLY A 143 13.55 3.32 12.98
CA GLY A 143 14.89 3.16 13.54
C GLY A 143 15.30 4.36 14.38
N ASP A 144 16.22 4.13 15.32
CA ASP A 144 16.73 5.13 16.27
C ASP A 144 17.92 5.92 15.70
#